data_AF-A0A6S6UKM6-F1
#
_entry.id   AF-A0A6S6UKM6-F1
#
_cell.length_a   1.000
_cell.length_b   1.000
_cell.length_c   1.000
_cell.angle_alpha   90.00
_cell.angle_beta   90.00
_cell.angle_gamma   90.00
#
_symmetry.space_group_name_H-M   'P 1'
#
loop_
_entity.id
_entity.type
_entity.pdbx_description
1 polymer ?
#
loop_
_entity_poly.entity_id
_entity_poly.type
_entity_poly.pdbx_seq_one_letter_code
_entity_poly.pdbx_strand_id
1 'polypeptide(L)'
;MAPHMTKTTRFILSAIILVSIGASFAYYLSTSVANKANRYILAADLSLYTHRGVLSTASTDAAEQVPMNAQIAIVDQEFSEGNKLLALAKYEQLLEEDPSNMELLLRIGIIYLQKKEYSLAQESLSEVYGFKASIFSLDAAWFLALLNVEYKQWGKAEELLKEVVEGRGNYHLQAKELLDCL
;
A
#
# COMPACT_ATOMS: atom_id res chain seq x y z
N MET A 1 -7.72 44.64 40.10
CA MET A 1 -8.70 45.31 39.21
C MET A 1 -8.75 44.48 37.91
N ALA A 2 -9.74 43.60 37.77
CA ALA A 2 -9.80 42.70 36.61
C ALA A 2 -10.30 43.49 35.38
N PRO A 3 -9.66 43.35 34.20
CA PRO A 3 -10.05 44.09 33.01
C PRO A 3 -11.45 43.67 32.54
N HIS A 4 -12.36 44.64 32.44
CA HIS A 4 -13.71 44.42 31.94
C HIS A 4 -13.68 44.25 30.40
N MET A 5 -13.59 43.01 29.93
CA MET A 5 -13.58 42.69 28.49
C MET A 5 -14.96 42.94 27.86
N THR A 6 -14.99 43.58 26.69
CA THR A 6 -16.22 43.84 25.93
C THR A 6 -16.77 42.56 25.29
N LYS A 7 -18.09 42.53 24.99
CA LYS A 7 -18.74 41.38 24.33
C LYS A 7 -18.07 41.02 22.99
N THR A 8 -17.63 42.03 22.24
CA THR A 8 -16.92 41.86 20.96
C THR A 8 -15.56 41.19 21.16
N THR A 9 -14.81 41.57 22.19
CA THR A 9 -13.52 40.92 22.51
C THR A 9 -13.71 39.46 22.89
N ARG A 10 -14.76 39.13 23.65
CA ARG A 10 -15.09 37.72 23.99
C ARG A 10 -15.43 36.90 22.74
N PHE A 11 -16.20 37.48 21.81
CA PHE A 11 -16.58 36.82 20.56
C PHE A 11 -15.37 36.53 19.66
N ILE A 12 -14.47 37.51 19.51
CA ILE A 12 -13.22 37.35 18.76
C ILE A 12 -12.34 36.26 19.39
N LEU A 13 -12.20 36.25 20.73
CA LEU A 13 -11.41 35.23 21.42
C LEU A 13 -11.98 33.82 21.20
N SER A 14 -13.31 33.65 21.29
CA SER A 14 -13.96 32.37 21.01
C SER A 14 -13.79 31.92 19.56
N ALA A 15 -13.84 32.84 18.59
CA ALA A 15 -13.62 32.53 17.18
C ALA A 15 -12.17 32.07 16.93
N ILE A 16 -11.18 32.72 17.55
CA ILE A 16 -9.76 32.33 17.46
C ILE A 16 -9.56 30.93 18.04
N ILE A 17 -10.11 30.65 19.22
CA ILE A 17 -10.01 29.33 19.85
C ILE A 17 -10.60 28.24 18.94
N LEU A 18 -11.76 28.49 18.34
CA LEU A 18 -12.43 27.52 17.46
C LEU A 18 -11.62 27.25 16.19
N VAL A 19 -11.01 28.28 15.60
CA VAL A 19 -10.09 28.14 14.45
C VAL A 19 -8.82 27.37 14.85
N SER A 20 -8.23 27.66 16.01
CA SER A 20 -7.04 26.95 16.50
C SER A 20 -7.32 25.48 16.78
N ILE A 21 -8.47 25.15 17.37
CA ILE A 21 -8.90 23.75 17.58
C ILE A 21 -9.12 23.07 16.22
N GLY A 22 -9.79 23.73 15.28
CA GLY A 22 -9.99 23.20 13.92
C GLY A 22 -8.68 22.91 13.19
N ALA A 23 -7.72 23.84 13.24
CA ALA A 23 -6.40 23.67 12.64
C ALA A 23 -5.60 22.54 13.31
N SER A 24 -5.63 22.45 14.63
CA SER A 24 -4.96 21.38 15.39
C SER A 24 -5.57 20.01 15.09
N PHE A 25 -6.90 19.94 14.98
CA PHE A 25 -7.60 18.71 14.63
C PHE A 25 -7.34 18.28 13.19
N ALA A 26 -7.32 19.21 12.23
CA ALA A 26 -6.94 18.94 10.85
C ALA A 26 -5.48 18.48 10.73
N TYR A 27 -4.57 19.08 11.52
CA TYR A 27 -3.17 18.65 11.60
C TYR A 27 -3.03 17.25 12.22
N TYR A 28 -3.77 16.96 13.30
CA TYR A 28 -3.80 15.64 13.91
C TYR A 28 -4.34 14.58 12.94
N LEU A 29 -5.43 14.89 12.24
CA LEU A 29 -5.95 14.02 11.19
C LEU A 29 -4.88 13.81 10.11
N SER A 30 -4.28 14.86 9.55
CA SER A 30 -3.30 14.75 8.46
C SER A 30 -2.02 13.97 8.83
N THR A 31 -1.70 13.91 10.12
CA THR A 31 -0.54 13.18 10.67
C THR A 31 -0.87 11.81 11.23
N SER A 32 -2.15 11.44 11.34
CA SER A 32 -2.57 10.14 11.86
C SER A 32 -1.94 8.97 11.09
N VAL A 33 -1.62 7.90 11.81
CA VAL A 33 -1.04 6.66 11.25
C VAL A 33 -1.90 6.10 10.12
N ALA A 34 -3.23 6.12 10.28
CA ALA A 34 -4.17 5.70 9.25
C ALA A 34 -4.04 6.55 7.97
N ASN A 35 -3.92 7.87 8.09
CA ASN A 35 -3.74 8.72 6.93
C ASN A 35 -2.37 8.52 6.26
N LYS A 36 -1.30 8.27 7.02
CA LYS A 36 -0.01 7.87 6.44
C LYS A 36 -0.13 6.56 5.68
N ALA A 37 -0.72 5.53 6.29
CA ALA A 37 -0.93 4.23 5.67
C ALA A 37 -1.72 4.34 4.36
N ASN A 38 -2.86 5.04 4.39
CA ASN A 38 -3.68 5.27 3.19
C ASN A 38 -2.91 6.03 2.09
N ARG A 39 -2.04 7.00 2.43
CA ARG A 39 -1.17 7.64 1.43
C ARG A 39 -0.20 6.65 0.80
N TYR A 40 0.41 5.76 1.57
CA TYR A 40 1.30 4.73 1.02
C TYR A 40 0.56 3.74 0.12
N ILE A 41 -0.66 3.33 0.48
CA ILE A 41 -1.51 2.48 -0.35
C ILE A 41 -1.75 3.13 -1.72
N LEU A 42 -2.18 4.39 -1.72
CA LEU A 42 -2.51 5.13 -2.93
C LEU A 42 -1.28 5.48 -3.79
N ALA A 43 -0.12 5.63 -3.15
CA ALA A 43 1.15 5.91 -3.81
C ALA A 43 1.89 4.65 -4.30
N ALA A 44 1.35 3.46 -4.05
CA ALA A 44 1.97 2.22 -4.49
C ALA A 44 2.03 2.16 -6.02
N ASP A 45 3.26 2.10 -6.54
CA ASP A 45 3.54 2.00 -7.97
C ASP A 45 3.88 0.56 -8.33
N LEU A 46 3.11 -0.02 -9.25
CA LEU A 46 3.29 -1.38 -9.73
C LEU A 46 4.51 -1.51 -10.66
N SER A 47 5.00 -0.40 -11.23
CA SER A 47 6.22 -0.37 -12.05
C SER A 47 7.49 -0.79 -11.30
N LEU A 48 7.45 -0.82 -9.96
CA LEU A 48 8.56 -1.32 -9.15
C LEU A 48 8.81 -2.82 -9.34
N TYR A 49 7.84 -3.56 -9.86
CA TYR A 49 7.89 -5.02 -9.99
C TYR A 49 8.28 -5.50 -11.40
N THR A 50 8.15 -4.65 -12.44
CA THR A 50 8.45 -4.99 -13.86
C THR A 50 9.88 -5.45 -14.11
N HIS A 51 10.84 -5.03 -13.29
CA HIS A 51 12.27 -5.28 -13.53
C HIS A 51 12.89 -6.35 -12.62
N ARG A 52 12.16 -6.86 -11.62
CA ARG A 52 12.73 -7.81 -10.64
C ARG A 52 12.59 -9.29 -11.02
N GLY A 53 11.73 -9.61 -11.98
CA GLY A 53 11.55 -10.97 -12.51
C GLY A 53 12.62 -11.43 -13.52
N VAL A 54 13.64 -10.63 -13.84
CA VAL A 54 14.68 -10.97 -14.84
C VAL A 54 15.75 -11.95 -14.29
N LEU A 55 15.31 -12.95 -13.52
CA LEU A 55 16.10 -14.13 -13.16
C LEU A 55 15.31 -15.41 -13.42
N SER A 56 14.60 -15.51 -14.55
CA SER A 56 14.36 -16.82 -15.15
C SER A 56 15.46 -17.08 -16.17
N THR A 57 16.44 -17.87 -15.76
CA THR A 57 17.45 -18.49 -16.65
C THR A 57 16.91 -19.74 -17.35
N ALA A 58 15.59 -19.85 -17.52
CA ALA A 58 14.93 -20.89 -18.31
C ALA A 58 13.88 -20.17 -19.19
N SER A 59 13.82 -20.30 -20.50
CA SER A 59 14.27 -21.38 -21.38
C SER A 59 14.45 -20.79 -22.78
N THR A 60 15.61 -21.09 -23.39
CA THR A 60 15.98 -20.68 -24.74
C THR A 60 15.23 -21.43 -25.84
N ASP A 61 14.27 -22.31 -25.54
CA ASP A 61 13.65 -23.14 -26.57
C ASP A 61 12.12 -23.17 -26.48
N ALA A 62 11.49 -22.79 -27.60
CA ALA A 62 10.13 -23.08 -28.05
C ALA A 62 8.93 -22.46 -27.30
N ALA A 63 8.49 -21.28 -27.73
CA ALA A 63 7.06 -20.96 -27.93
C ALA A 63 6.89 -19.66 -28.74
N GLU A 64 6.00 -19.65 -29.75
CA GLU A 64 5.49 -18.46 -30.46
C GLU A 64 4.65 -17.52 -29.55
N GLN A 65 4.54 -17.82 -28.26
CA GLN A 65 3.77 -17.05 -27.29
C GLN A 65 4.65 -16.03 -26.56
N VAL A 66 4.10 -14.82 -26.39
CA VAL A 66 4.74 -13.74 -25.62
C VAL A 66 4.98 -14.25 -24.19
N PRO A 67 6.22 -14.22 -23.67
CA PRO A 67 6.50 -14.75 -22.34
C PRO A 67 5.74 -13.95 -21.27
N MET A 68 5.31 -14.62 -20.19
CA MET A 68 4.44 -14.06 -19.14
C MET A 68 4.94 -12.70 -18.62
N ASN A 69 6.25 -12.56 -18.40
CA ASN A 69 6.86 -11.30 -17.97
C ASN A 69 6.66 -10.14 -18.97
N ALA A 70 6.70 -10.41 -20.27
CA ALA A 70 6.41 -9.41 -21.30
C ALA A 70 4.91 -9.09 -21.36
N GLN A 71 4.03 -10.05 -21.09
CA GLN A 71 2.59 -9.80 -20.96
C GLN A 71 2.29 -8.90 -19.76
N ILE A 72 2.88 -9.19 -18.60
CA ILE A 72 2.78 -8.34 -17.39
C ILE A 72 3.22 -6.90 -17.69
N ALA A 73 4.34 -6.72 -18.38
CA ALA A 73 4.84 -5.39 -18.74
C ALA A 73 3.86 -4.59 -19.64
N ILE A 74 3.13 -5.27 -20.54
CA ILE A 74 2.08 -4.64 -21.35
C ILE A 74 0.91 -4.19 -20.45
N VAL A 75 0.48 -5.05 -19.53
CA VAL A 75 -0.60 -4.72 -18.59
C VAL A 75 -0.20 -3.56 -17.67
N ASP A 76 1.05 -3.49 -17.25
CA ASP A 76 1.60 -2.38 -16.46
C ASP A 76 1.52 -1.03 -17.19
N GLN A 77 1.84 -1.02 -18.49
CA GLN A 77 1.70 0.18 -19.31
C GLN A 77 0.24 0.66 -19.31
N GLU A 78 -0.72 -0.24 -19.53
CA GLU A 78 -2.16 0.10 -19.51
C GLU A 78 -2.65 0.55 -18.13
N PHE A 79 -2.12 -0.05 -17.06
CA PHE A 79 -2.40 0.37 -15.69
C PHE A 79 -1.94 1.83 -15.46
N SER A 80 -0.73 2.16 -15.94
CA SER A 80 -0.16 3.51 -15.82
C SER A 80 -0.94 4.57 -16.61
N GLU A 81 -1.57 4.17 -17.73
CA GLU A 81 -2.43 5.02 -18.56
C GLU A 81 -3.81 5.30 -17.92
N GLY A 82 -4.06 4.76 -16.73
CA GLY A 82 -5.26 5.02 -15.93
C GLY A 82 -6.34 3.95 -16.05
N ASN A 83 -6.12 2.89 -16.84
CA ASN A 83 -7.10 1.83 -17.08
C ASN A 83 -7.04 0.73 -16.01
N LYS A 84 -7.07 1.10 -14.72
CA LYS A 84 -6.84 0.18 -13.59
C LYS A 84 -7.78 -1.05 -13.56
N LEU A 85 -9.04 -0.87 -13.98
CA LEU A 85 -10.02 -1.98 -14.04
C LEU A 85 -9.69 -2.98 -15.15
N LEU A 86 -9.27 -2.49 -16.31
CA LEU A 86 -8.85 -3.35 -17.43
C LEU A 86 -7.58 -4.11 -17.06
N ALA A 87 -6.63 -3.42 -16.44
CA ALA A 87 -5.39 -4.03 -15.98
C ALA A 87 -5.63 -5.12 -14.93
N LEU A 88 -6.55 -4.90 -13.98
CA LEU A 88 -6.94 -5.94 -13.02
C LEU A 88 -7.49 -7.18 -13.72
N ALA A 89 -8.43 -7.01 -14.65
CA ALA A 89 -8.99 -8.14 -15.40
C ALA A 89 -7.93 -8.90 -16.21
N LYS A 90 -6.96 -8.19 -16.80
CA LYS A 90 -5.85 -8.82 -17.52
C LYS A 90 -4.89 -9.54 -16.56
N TYR A 91 -4.59 -8.98 -15.40
CA TYR A 91 -3.80 -9.69 -14.39
C TYR A 91 -4.48 -10.96 -13.91
N GLU A 92 -5.80 -10.95 -13.74
CA GLU A 92 -6.57 -12.14 -13.38
C GLU A 92 -6.50 -13.20 -14.48
N GLN A 93 -6.59 -12.82 -15.76
CA GLN A 93 -6.40 -13.75 -16.88
C GLN A 93 -4.99 -14.36 -16.89
N LEU A 94 -3.95 -13.56 -16.65
CA LEU A 94 -2.58 -14.06 -16.56
C LEU A 94 -2.39 -14.98 -15.36
N LEU A 95 -3.09 -14.72 -14.25
CA LEU A 95 -3.06 -15.57 -13.06
C LEU A 95 -3.76 -16.91 -13.30
N GLU A 96 -4.78 -16.98 -14.16
CA GLU A 96 -5.39 -18.27 -14.54
C GLU A 96 -4.39 -19.19 -15.28
N GLU A 97 -3.43 -18.62 -16.00
CA GLU A 97 -2.36 -19.38 -16.67
C GLU A 97 -1.29 -19.92 -15.69
N ASP A 98 -0.95 -19.12 -14.67
CA ASP A 98 -0.05 -19.51 -13.57
C ASP A 98 -0.61 -19.04 -12.21
N PRO A 99 -1.46 -19.85 -11.56
CA PRO A 99 -2.10 -19.48 -10.29
C PRO A 99 -1.11 -19.29 -9.13
N SER A 100 0.12 -19.79 -9.28
CA SER A 100 1.16 -19.69 -8.27
C SER A 100 2.07 -18.47 -8.45
N ASN A 101 1.76 -17.61 -9.42
CA ASN A 101 2.58 -16.47 -9.74
C ASN A 101 2.51 -15.39 -8.65
N MET A 102 3.52 -15.40 -7.77
CA MET A 102 3.61 -14.49 -6.63
C MET A 102 3.67 -13.01 -7.03
N GLU A 103 4.17 -12.70 -8.23
CA GLU A 103 4.20 -11.33 -8.74
C GLU A 103 2.78 -10.85 -9.08
N LEU A 104 2.01 -11.67 -9.80
CA LEU A 104 0.62 -11.37 -10.16
C LEU A 104 -0.27 -11.26 -8.92
N LEU A 105 -0.15 -12.21 -7.98
CA LEU A 105 -0.89 -12.17 -6.70
C LEU A 105 -0.59 -10.88 -5.91
N LEU A 106 0.69 -10.47 -5.86
CA LEU A 106 1.07 -9.22 -5.19
C LEU A 106 0.41 -8.02 -5.87
N ARG A 107 0.49 -7.93 -7.20
CA ARG A 107 -0.07 -6.83 -7.99
C ARG A 107 -1.58 -6.72 -7.82
N ILE A 108 -2.29 -7.84 -7.94
CA ILE A 108 -3.73 -7.94 -7.75
C ILE A 108 -4.10 -7.50 -6.32
N GLY A 109 -3.38 -8.00 -5.30
CA GLY A 109 -3.58 -7.61 -3.91
C GLY A 109 -3.42 -6.10 -3.66
N ILE A 110 -2.41 -5.47 -4.26
CA ILE A 110 -2.19 -4.02 -4.19
C ILE A 110 -3.34 -3.26 -4.86
N ILE A 111 -3.81 -3.71 -6.03
CA ILE A 111 -4.93 -3.07 -6.73
C ILE A 111 -6.20 -3.16 -5.89
N TYR A 112 -6.49 -4.32 -5.31
CA TYR A 112 -7.63 -4.48 -4.40
C TYR A 112 -7.51 -3.57 -3.18
N LEU A 113 -6.32 -3.41 -2.61
CA LEU A 113 -6.07 -2.49 -1.51
C LEU A 113 -6.35 -1.03 -1.89
N GLN A 114 -5.88 -0.59 -3.07
CA GLN A 114 -6.17 0.74 -3.62
C GLN A 114 -7.67 0.97 -3.87
N LYS A 115 -8.40 -0.09 -4.23
CA LYS A 115 -9.86 -0.06 -4.43
C LYS A 115 -10.66 -0.21 -3.13
N LYS A 116 -9.98 -0.41 -1.99
CA LYS A 116 -10.56 -0.69 -0.68
C LYS A 116 -11.35 -2.00 -0.60
N GLU A 117 -11.07 -2.93 -1.51
CA GLU A 117 -11.60 -4.29 -1.49
C GLU A 117 -10.75 -5.13 -0.53
N TYR A 118 -10.82 -4.79 0.76
CA TYR A 118 -9.88 -5.26 1.78
C TYR A 118 -9.84 -6.78 1.95
N SER A 119 -10.98 -7.47 1.76
CA SER A 119 -11.03 -8.93 1.86
C SER A 119 -10.21 -9.59 0.74
N LEU A 120 -10.38 -9.14 -0.49
CA LEU A 120 -9.66 -9.67 -1.66
C LEU A 120 -8.18 -9.32 -1.62
N ALA A 121 -7.86 -8.09 -1.16
CA ALA A 121 -6.50 -7.68 -0.90
C ALA A 121 -5.83 -8.59 0.13
N GLN A 122 -6.51 -8.87 1.25
CA GLN A 122 -5.97 -9.74 2.29
C GLN A 122 -5.68 -11.15 1.76
N GLU A 123 -6.59 -11.73 0.99
CA GLU A 123 -6.44 -13.07 0.42
C GLU A 123 -5.17 -13.15 -0.46
N SER A 124 -5.08 -12.29 -1.48
CA SER A 124 -3.96 -12.30 -2.43
C SER A 124 -2.63 -12.01 -1.73
N LEU A 125 -2.59 -11.01 -0.84
CA LEU A 125 -1.36 -10.63 -0.13
C LEU A 125 -0.94 -11.68 0.90
N SER A 126 -1.89 -12.35 1.55
CA SER A 126 -1.57 -13.41 2.52
C SER A 126 -0.96 -14.63 1.86
N GLU A 127 -1.37 -14.95 0.63
CA GLU A 127 -0.78 -16.03 -0.16
C GLU A 127 0.70 -15.75 -0.48
N VAL A 128 1.00 -14.53 -0.99
CA VAL A 128 2.37 -14.10 -1.27
C VAL A 128 3.23 -14.07 0.00
N TYR A 129 2.68 -13.53 1.09
CA TYR A 129 3.35 -13.49 2.38
C TYR A 129 3.63 -14.89 2.93
N GLY A 130 2.68 -15.82 2.78
CA GLY A 130 2.80 -17.20 3.21
C GLY A 130 3.93 -17.96 2.51
N PHE A 131 4.22 -17.63 1.25
CA PHE A 131 5.38 -18.15 0.55
C PHE A 131 6.65 -17.35 0.89
N LYS A 132 7.20 -17.57 2.10
CA LYS A 132 8.35 -16.83 2.65
C LYS A 132 9.62 -16.84 1.80
N ALA A 133 9.81 -17.85 0.95
CA ALA A 133 10.93 -17.92 0.01
C ALA A 133 10.78 -16.97 -1.20
N SER A 134 9.57 -16.42 -1.41
CA SER A 134 9.30 -15.43 -2.45
C SER A 134 10.10 -14.16 -2.22
N ILE A 135 10.68 -13.63 -3.30
CA ILE A 135 11.27 -12.28 -3.29
C ILE A 135 10.24 -11.18 -2.98
N PHE A 136 8.95 -11.50 -3.12
CA PHE A 136 7.82 -10.60 -2.89
C PHE A 136 7.25 -10.70 -1.47
N SER A 137 7.72 -11.63 -0.64
CA SER A 137 7.13 -11.90 0.68
C SER A 137 7.19 -10.69 1.61
N LEU A 138 8.30 -9.94 1.61
CA LEU A 138 8.44 -8.71 2.41
C LEU A 138 7.60 -7.54 1.84
N ASP A 139 7.36 -7.51 0.53
CA ASP A 139 6.48 -6.49 -0.06
C ASP A 139 5.01 -6.79 0.30
N ALA A 140 4.62 -8.06 0.29
CA ALA A 140 3.32 -8.48 0.80
C ALA A 140 3.16 -8.18 2.30
N ALA A 141 4.21 -8.43 3.12
CA ALA A 141 4.22 -8.08 4.53
C ALA A 141 3.97 -6.57 4.76
N TRP A 142 4.60 -5.72 3.94
CA TRP A 142 4.38 -4.28 3.97
C TRP A 142 2.91 -3.92 3.71
N PHE A 143 2.31 -4.42 2.63
CA PHE A 143 0.91 -4.09 2.32
C PHE A 143 -0.07 -4.69 3.33
N LEU A 144 0.20 -5.87 3.88
CA LEU A 144 -0.56 -6.44 4.98
C LEU A 144 -0.45 -5.58 6.25
N ALA A 145 0.70 -4.98 6.53
CA ALA A 145 0.84 -4.06 7.65
C ALA A 145 -0.05 -2.83 7.48
N LEU A 146 -0.06 -2.23 6.28
CA LEU A 146 -0.95 -1.11 5.95
C LEU A 146 -2.43 -1.49 6.10
N LEU A 147 -2.80 -2.68 5.63
CA LEU A 147 -4.16 -3.21 5.80
C LEU A 147 -4.52 -3.42 7.28
N ASN A 148 -3.59 -3.90 8.10
CA ASN A 148 -3.82 -4.05 9.54
C ASN A 148 -3.97 -2.70 10.26
N VAL A 149 -3.33 -1.63 9.77
CA VAL A 149 -3.59 -0.26 10.24
C VAL A 149 -5.04 0.15 9.93
N GLU A 150 -5.54 -0.13 8.72
CA GLU A 150 -6.94 0.13 8.36
C GLU A 150 -7.92 -0.64 9.25
N TYR A 151 -7.58 -1.88 9.59
CA TYR A 151 -8.34 -2.68 10.56
C TYR A 151 -8.11 -2.32 12.03
N LYS A 152 -7.23 -1.36 12.33
CA LYS A 152 -6.80 -0.97 13.69
C LYS A 152 -6.22 -2.15 14.49
N GLN A 153 -5.66 -3.14 13.80
CA GLN A 153 -4.96 -4.28 14.38
C GLN A 153 -3.49 -3.90 14.62
N TRP A 154 -3.26 -2.97 15.54
CA TRP A 154 -1.95 -2.34 15.77
C TRP A 154 -0.82 -3.33 16.03
N GLY A 155 -1.06 -4.37 16.85
CA GLY A 155 -0.04 -5.37 17.18
C GLY A 155 0.44 -6.15 15.96
N LYS A 156 -0.47 -6.54 15.05
CA LYS A 156 -0.09 -7.22 13.81
C LYS A 156 0.59 -6.28 12.82
N ALA A 157 0.13 -5.03 12.73
CA ALA A 157 0.80 -4.02 11.93
C ALA A 157 2.25 -3.82 12.40
N GLU A 158 2.46 -3.67 13.71
CA GLU A 158 3.79 -3.51 14.31
C GLU A 158 4.71 -4.71 14.01
N GLU A 159 4.22 -5.93 14.17
CA GLU A 159 4.96 -7.17 13.87
C GLU A 159 5.44 -7.21 12.41
N LEU A 160 4.51 -6.98 11.47
CA LEU A 160 4.82 -7.00 10.04
C LEU A 160 5.78 -5.86 9.64
N LEU A 161 5.62 -4.66 10.21
CA LEU A 161 6.54 -3.54 9.93
C LEU A 161 7.95 -3.84 10.41
N LYS A 162 8.13 -4.44 11.59
CA LYS A 162 9.43 -4.87 12.08
C LYS A 162 10.07 -5.89 11.15
N GLU A 163 9.31 -6.88 10.69
CA GLU A 163 9.78 -7.87 9.72
C GLU A 163 10.30 -7.21 8.44
N VAL A 164 9.57 -6.22 7.88
CA VAL A 164 9.99 -5.48 6.69
C VAL A 164 11.26 -4.66 6.93
N VAL A 165 11.38 -4.03 8.10
CA VAL A 165 12.55 -3.23 8.48
C VAL A 165 13.79 -4.11 8.64
N GLU A 166 13.67 -5.21 9.38
CA GLU A 166 14.77 -6.14 9.67
C GLU A 166 15.23 -6.88 8.42
N GLY A 167 14.27 -7.34 7.61
CA GLY A 167 14.52 -8.01 6.33
C GLY A 167 15.05 -7.08 5.23
N ARG A 168 15.11 -5.76 5.48
CA ARG A 168 15.49 -4.72 4.50
C ARG A 168 14.69 -4.84 3.19
N GLY A 169 13.37 -5.07 3.32
CA GLY A 169 12.45 -5.10 2.19
C GLY A 169 12.38 -3.75 1.45
N ASN A 170 11.69 -3.67 0.32
CA ASN A 170 11.69 -2.45 -0.50
C ASN A 170 11.15 -1.23 0.22
N TYR A 171 10.21 -1.47 1.14
CA TYR A 171 9.54 -0.45 1.92
C TYR A 171 10.14 -0.28 3.31
N HIS A 172 11.36 -0.78 3.60
CA HIS A 172 11.94 -0.73 4.96
C HIS A 172 12.04 0.68 5.54
N LEU A 173 12.27 1.72 4.73
CA LEU A 173 12.32 3.11 5.21
C LEU A 173 10.92 3.62 5.59
N GLN A 174 9.94 3.36 4.73
CA GLN A 174 8.53 3.71 4.95
C GLN A 174 7.96 2.92 6.13
N ALA A 175 8.36 1.66 6.27
CA ALA A 175 7.99 0.80 7.37
C ALA A 175 8.54 1.31 8.70
N LYS A 176 9.82 1.73 8.71
CA LYS A 176 10.41 2.39 9.88
C LYS A 176 9.67 3.69 10.23
N GLU A 177 9.42 4.54 9.23
CA GLU A 177 8.69 5.81 9.46
C GLU A 177 7.30 5.58 10.05
N LEU A 178 6.58 4.57 9.55
CA LEU A 178 5.24 4.24 10.04
C LEU A 178 5.28 3.62 11.43
N LEU A 179 6.27 2.77 11.70
CA LEU A 179 6.51 2.15 13.00
C LEU A 179 6.81 3.19 14.09
N ASP A 180 7.59 4.22 13.77
CA ASP A 180 7.89 5.33 14.68
C ASP A 180 6.65 6.18 15.03
N CYS A 181 5.54 6.00 14.30
CA CYS A 181 4.28 6.71 14.51
C CYS A 181 3.20 5.88 15.22
N LEU A 182 3.38 4.56 15.34
CA LEU A 182 2.46 3.64 16.01
C LEU A 182 2.54 3.78 17.54
#